data_AF-A0A4Q3BQV8-F1
#
_entry.id   AF-A0A4Q3BQV8-F1
#
_cell.length_a   1.000
_cell.length_b   1.000
_cell.length_c   1.000
_cell.angle_alpha   90.00
_cell.angle_beta   90.00
_cell.angle_gamma   90.00
#
_symmetry.space_group_name_H-M   'P 1'
#
loop_
_entity.id
_entity.type
_entity.pdbx_description
1 polymer ?
#
loop_
_entity_poly.entity_id
_entity_poly.type
_entity_poly.pdbx_seq_one_letter_code
_entity_poly.pdbx_strand_id
1 'polypeptide(L)'
;MELGARRIPFFTLAGLLIAVLATIAALFLARAQSRSGEWAEHSLRIQVQLASLTDHVRAIESAHRGYVLSRSPAMKADLEQRIELFHPLFDKLRHEIRDNPQQVASAISLRRAVLQKVRFAREGIAASDRGERTEEIARIESGEGARRMQVAISIINRMMSEEEALFAERQSRTDILVLGLGFALVATVLLVLVVAAVVI
;
A
#
# COMPACT_ATOMS: atom_id res chain seq x y z
N MET A 1 -70.70 -6.74 -27.13
CA MET A 1 -69.37 -6.32 -27.61
C MET A 1 -68.55 -5.97 -26.39
N GLU A 2 -67.77 -6.93 -25.89
CA GLU A 2 -66.89 -6.71 -24.74
C GLU A 2 -65.68 -5.86 -25.15
N LEU A 3 -65.45 -4.78 -24.41
CA LEU A 3 -64.26 -3.95 -24.54
C LEU A 3 -63.09 -4.70 -23.89
N GLY A 4 -62.29 -5.37 -24.70
CA GLY A 4 -61.05 -6.01 -24.27
C GLY A 4 -60.08 -4.99 -23.69
N ALA A 5 -60.05 -4.90 -22.36
CA ALA A 5 -59.12 -4.04 -21.64
C ALA A 5 -57.68 -4.47 -21.96
N ARG A 6 -56.96 -3.58 -22.65
CA ARG A 6 -55.57 -3.74 -23.10
C ARG A 6 -54.64 -3.77 -21.88
N ARG A 7 -54.55 -4.90 -21.16
CA ARG A 7 -53.71 -5.08 -19.94
C ARG A 7 -52.22 -5.34 -20.21
N ILE A 8 -51.81 -5.32 -21.48
CA ILE A 8 -50.45 -5.64 -21.95
C ILE A 8 -49.36 -4.56 -21.69
N PRO A 9 -49.63 -3.24 -21.49
CA PRO A 9 -48.55 -2.25 -21.40
C PRO A 9 -47.80 -2.21 -20.05
N PHE A 10 -48.37 -2.77 -18.98
CA PHE A 10 -47.76 -2.68 -17.65
C PHE A 10 -46.61 -3.69 -17.47
N PHE A 11 -46.73 -4.88 -18.05
CA PHE A 11 -45.71 -5.93 -17.99
C PHE A 11 -44.44 -5.58 -18.77
N THR A 12 -44.59 -4.98 -19.96
CA THR A 12 -43.45 -4.53 -20.77
C THR A 12 -42.72 -3.37 -20.12
N LEU A 13 -43.45 -2.44 -19.49
CA LEU A 13 -42.86 -1.33 -18.73
C LEU A 13 -42.14 -1.82 -17.46
N ALA A 14 -42.71 -2.79 -16.74
CA ALA A 14 -42.08 -3.41 -15.58
C ALA A 14 -40.81 -4.21 -15.96
N GLY A 15 -40.87 -4.98 -17.06
CA GLY A 15 -39.71 -5.68 -17.60
C GLY A 15 -38.59 -4.73 -18.05
N LEU A 16 -38.95 -3.61 -18.70
CA LEU A 16 -38.00 -2.56 -19.07
C LEU A 16 -37.37 -1.92 -17.83
N LEU A 17 -38.17 -1.62 -16.80
CA LEU A 17 -37.68 -1.07 -15.54
C LEU A 17 -36.69 -2.01 -14.85
N ILE A 18 -36.97 -3.32 -14.80
CA ILE A 18 -36.04 -4.33 -14.28
C ILE A 18 -34.74 -4.33 -15.10
N ALA A 19 -34.84 -4.36 -16.43
CA ALA A 19 -33.67 -4.38 -17.31
C ALA A 19 -32.79 -3.13 -17.11
N VAL A 20 -33.41 -1.95 -16.96
CA VAL A 20 -32.70 -0.70 -16.66
C VAL A 20 -32.01 -0.76 -15.30
N LEU A 21 -32.71 -1.20 -14.24
CA LEU A 21 -32.13 -1.33 -12.90
C LEU A 21 -30.99 -2.36 -12.85
N ALA A 22 -31.16 -3.50 -13.52
CA ALA A 22 -30.11 -4.51 -13.67
C ALA A 22 -28.87 -3.95 -14.40
N THR A 23 -29.09 -3.17 -15.46
CA THR A 23 -27.99 -2.53 -16.19
C THR A 23 -27.26 -1.49 -15.33
N ILE A 24 -27.98 -0.65 -14.61
CA ILE A 24 -27.40 0.34 -13.68
C ILE A 24 -26.57 -0.37 -12.61
N ALA A 25 -27.11 -1.45 -12.02
CA ALA A 25 -26.41 -2.20 -11.01
C ALA A 25 -25.15 -2.91 -11.55
N ALA A 26 -25.22 -3.48 -12.75
CA ALA A 26 -24.06 -4.07 -13.42
C ALA A 26 -22.97 -3.02 -13.69
N LEU A 27 -23.34 -1.82 -14.15
CA LEU A 27 -22.41 -0.71 -14.35
C LEU A 27 -21.79 -0.21 -13.04
N PHE A 28 -22.58 -0.18 -11.96
CA PHE A 28 -22.08 0.19 -10.63
C PHE A 28 -21.09 -0.86 -10.09
N LEU A 29 -21.43 -2.15 -10.22
CA LEU A 29 -20.57 -3.25 -9.81
C LEU A 29 -19.25 -3.26 -10.59
N ALA A 30 -19.30 -3.08 -11.90
CA ALA A 30 -18.09 -3.00 -12.73
C ALA A 30 -17.18 -1.83 -12.30
N ARG A 31 -17.75 -0.67 -11.97
CA ARG A 31 -16.98 0.47 -11.45
C ARG A 31 -16.42 0.20 -10.05
N ALA A 32 -17.19 -0.41 -9.15
CA ALA A 32 -16.73 -0.77 -7.81
C ALA A 32 -15.54 -1.74 -7.88
N GLN A 33 -15.62 -2.76 -8.75
CA GLN A 33 -14.55 -3.70 -8.98
C GLN A 33 -13.29 -3.04 -9.54
N SER A 34 -13.43 -2.18 -10.55
CA SER A 34 -12.30 -1.42 -11.13
C SER A 34 -11.58 -0.59 -10.07
N ARG A 35 -12.35 0.14 -9.25
CA ARG A 35 -11.79 0.99 -8.19
C ARG A 35 -11.10 0.17 -7.10
N SER A 36 -11.66 -0.99 -6.74
CA SER A 36 -11.01 -1.94 -5.82
C SER A 36 -9.67 -2.42 -6.36
N GLY A 37 -9.60 -2.70 -7.67
CA GLY A 37 -8.38 -3.07 -8.37
C GLY A 37 -7.31 -1.96 -8.34
N GLU A 38 -7.69 -0.72 -8.61
CA GLU A 38 -6.78 0.44 -8.54
C GLU A 38 -6.19 0.62 -7.14
N TRP A 39 -7.00 0.45 -6.09
CA TRP A 39 -6.54 0.52 -4.70
C TRP A 39 -5.64 -0.64 -4.32
N ALA A 40 -5.93 -1.85 -4.79
CA ALA A 40 -5.06 -3.01 -4.60
C ALA A 40 -3.69 -2.80 -5.25
N GLU A 41 -3.67 -2.31 -6.49
CA GLU A 41 -2.44 -1.99 -7.19
C GLU A 41 -1.63 -0.90 -6.46
N HIS A 42 -2.31 0.16 -6.00
CA HIS A 42 -1.66 1.23 -5.24
C HIS A 42 -1.06 0.74 -3.91
N SER A 43 -1.81 -0.04 -3.13
CA SER A 43 -1.33 -0.65 -1.89
C SER A 43 -0.12 -1.54 -2.15
N LEU A 44 -0.14 -2.35 -3.21
CA LEU A 44 0.98 -3.20 -3.59
C LEU A 44 2.21 -2.37 -3.99
N ARG A 45 2.05 -1.26 -4.72
CA ARG A 45 3.15 -0.35 -5.06
C ARG A 45 3.82 0.21 -3.81
N ILE A 46 3.04 0.63 -2.81
CA ILE A 46 3.58 1.13 -1.53
C ILE A 46 4.33 0.02 -0.80
N GLN A 47 3.77 -1.18 -0.67
CA GLN A 47 4.41 -2.32 -0.01
C GLN A 47 5.74 -2.71 -0.67
N VAL A 48 5.79 -2.75 -2.00
CA VAL A 48 7.03 -3.03 -2.75
C VAL A 48 8.09 -1.96 -2.49
N GLN A 49 7.71 -0.69 -2.44
CA GLN A 49 8.64 0.41 -2.14
C GLN A 49 9.17 0.32 -0.70
N LEU A 50 8.31 -0.02 0.28
CA LEU A 50 8.70 -0.23 1.67
C LEU A 50 9.66 -1.43 1.82
N ALA A 51 9.41 -2.54 1.12
CA ALA A 51 10.32 -3.68 1.08
C ALA A 51 11.69 -3.29 0.50
N SER A 52 11.70 -2.55 -0.62
CA SER A 52 12.93 -2.05 -1.23
C SER A 52 13.74 -1.15 -0.30
N LEU A 53 13.07 -0.29 0.48
CA LEU A 53 13.72 0.54 1.50
C LEU A 53 14.33 -0.29 2.63
N THR A 54 13.66 -1.37 3.05
CA THR A 54 14.21 -2.30 4.04
C THR A 54 15.53 -2.89 3.56
N ASP A 55 15.57 -3.34 2.31
CA ASP A 55 16.79 -3.90 1.72
C ASP A 55 17.90 -2.86 1.60
N HIS A 56 17.58 -1.62 1.23
CA HIS A 56 18.55 -0.53 1.20
C HIS A 56 19.17 -0.24 2.58
N VAL A 57 18.34 -0.19 3.63
CA VAL A 57 18.81 0.06 4.99
C VAL A 57 19.70 -1.09 5.48
N ARG A 58 19.34 -2.34 5.20
CA ARG A 58 20.19 -3.50 5.51
C ARG A 58 21.51 -3.47 4.76
N ALA A 59 21.47 -3.08 3.49
CA ALA A 59 22.65 -3.06 2.66
C ALA A 59 23.63 -1.93 3.04
N ILE A 60 23.14 -0.79 3.54
CA ILE A 60 23.96 0.24 4.20
C ILE A 60 24.73 -0.34 5.38
N GLU A 61 24.09 -1.14 6.23
CA GLU A 61 24.77 -1.80 7.35
C GLU A 61 25.78 -2.85 6.88
N SER A 62 25.42 -3.64 5.87
CA SER A 62 26.32 -4.64 5.28
C SER A 62 27.58 -3.99 4.68
N ALA A 63 27.43 -2.94 3.89
CA ALA A 63 28.53 -2.21 3.27
C ALA A 63 29.44 -1.57 4.33
N HIS A 64 28.84 -0.98 5.38
CA HIS A 64 29.59 -0.42 6.51
C HIS A 64 30.46 -1.48 7.20
N ARG A 65 29.86 -2.61 7.62
CA ARG A 65 30.59 -3.71 8.28
C ARG A 65 31.64 -4.31 7.34
N GLY A 66 31.29 -4.48 6.07
CA GLY A 66 32.19 -4.98 5.03
C GLY A 66 33.42 -4.09 4.83
N TYR A 67 33.24 -2.76 4.86
CA TYR A 67 34.36 -1.82 4.80
C TYR A 67 35.25 -1.91 6.03
N VAL A 68 34.67 -1.88 7.24
CA VAL A 68 35.45 -1.97 8.48
C VAL A 68 36.23 -3.28 8.54
N LEU A 69 35.67 -4.38 8.04
CA LEU A 69 36.35 -5.67 7.99
C LEU A 69 37.47 -5.73 6.95
N SER A 70 37.23 -5.28 5.71
CA SER A 70 38.12 -5.52 4.56
C SER A 70 38.98 -4.33 4.15
N ARG A 71 38.62 -3.10 4.54
CA ARG A 71 39.13 -1.83 3.98
C ARG A 71 39.02 -1.72 2.45
N SER A 72 38.11 -2.47 1.85
CA SER A 72 37.94 -2.47 0.40
C SER A 72 37.33 -1.15 -0.08
N PRO A 73 37.98 -0.41 -1.01
CA PRO A 73 37.38 0.77 -1.63
C PRO A 73 36.04 0.48 -2.30
N ALA A 74 35.84 -0.76 -2.78
CA ALA A 74 34.58 -1.19 -3.37
C ALA A 74 33.42 -1.17 -2.35
N MET A 75 33.66 -1.52 -1.08
CA MET A 75 32.64 -1.44 -0.03
C MET A 75 32.27 0.00 0.31
N LYS A 76 33.23 0.91 0.27
CA LYS A 76 32.99 2.35 0.45
C LYS A 76 32.16 2.93 -0.70
N ALA A 77 32.50 2.56 -1.94
CA ALA A 77 31.73 2.94 -3.11
C ALA A 77 30.29 2.38 -3.08
N ASP A 78 30.12 1.11 -2.69
CA ASP A 78 28.81 0.47 -2.53
C ASP A 78 27.94 1.19 -1.48
N LEU A 79 28.53 1.61 -0.35
CA LEU A 79 27.82 2.39 0.66
C LEU A 79 27.31 3.72 0.07
N GLU A 80 28.17 4.49 -0.58
CA GLU A 80 27.80 5.79 -1.14
C GLU A 80 26.74 5.66 -2.23
N GLN A 81 26.86 4.66 -3.11
CA GLN A 81 25.84 4.36 -4.12
C GLN A 81 24.47 4.05 -3.47
N ARG A 82 24.43 3.28 -2.38
CA ARG A 82 23.18 2.97 -1.66
C ARG A 82 22.56 4.21 -1.02
N ILE A 83 23.38 5.13 -0.52
CA ILE A 83 22.91 6.40 0.05
C ILE A 83 22.31 7.27 -1.06
N GLU A 84 22.95 7.35 -2.22
CA GLU A 84 22.43 8.10 -3.37
C GLU A 84 21.10 7.54 -3.86
N LEU A 85 20.98 6.20 -3.96
CA LEU A 85 19.75 5.53 -4.39
C LEU A 85 18.59 5.63 -3.38
N PHE A 86 18.88 5.86 -2.09
CA PHE A 86 17.85 6.05 -1.08
C PHE A 86 16.97 7.28 -1.37
N HIS A 87 17.55 8.38 -1.86
CA HIS A 87 16.82 9.61 -2.14
C HIS A 87 15.66 9.45 -3.14
N PRO A 88 15.88 8.95 -4.37
CA PRO A 88 14.79 8.75 -5.33
C PRO A 88 13.78 7.69 -4.88
N LEU A 89 14.19 6.65 -4.13
CA LEU A 89 13.26 5.67 -3.57
C LEU A 89 12.33 6.30 -2.53
N PHE A 90 12.90 7.13 -1.65
CA PHE A 90 12.14 7.83 -0.63
C PHE A 90 11.17 8.85 -1.23
N ASP A 91 11.59 9.56 -2.28
CA ASP A 91 10.72 10.52 -2.98
C ASP A 91 9.54 9.84 -3.69
N LYS A 92 9.78 8.67 -4.31
CA LYS A 92 8.70 7.84 -4.88
C LYS A 92 7.70 7.42 -3.80
N LEU A 93 8.18 6.90 -2.67
CA LEU A 93 7.31 6.55 -1.54
C LEU A 93 6.48 7.73 -1.06
N ARG A 94 7.12 8.88 -0.85
CA ARG A 94 6.43 10.11 -0.42
C ARG A 94 5.36 10.57 -1.41
N HIS A 95 5.55 10.35 -2.70
CA HIS A 95 4.57 10.67 -3.73
C HIS A 95 3.34 9.76 -3.67
N GLU A 96 3.53 8.45 -3.49
CA GLU A 96 2.44 7.49 -3.39
C GLU A 96 1.59 7.73 -2.13
N ILE A 97 2.22 7.95 -0.97
CA ILE A 97 1.50 8.07 0.31
C ILE A 97 0.92 9.47 0.61
N ARG A 98 0.93 10.39 -0.37
CA ARG A 98 0.57 11.80 -0.15
C ARG A 98 -0.88 12.00 0.31
N ASP A 99 -1.74 11.03 0.05
CA ASP A 99 -3.15 10.99 0.43
C ASP A 99 -3.35 10.57 1.91
N ASN A 100 -2.29 10.10 2.58
CA ASN A 100 -2.34 9.63 3.96
C ASN A 100 -1.37 10.42 4.88
N PRO A 101 -1.90 11.36 5.71
CA PRO A 101 -1.08 12.15 6.64
C PRO A 101 -0.27 11.32 7.65
N GLN A 102 -0.79 10.18 8.11
CA GLN A 102 -0.12 9.30 9.06
C GLN A 102 1.06 8.58 8.43
N GLN A 103 0.92 8.14 7.17
CA GLN A 103 2.01 7.58 6.38
C GLN A 103 3.08 8.66 6.10
N VAL A 104 2.67 9.88 5.74
CA VAL A 104 3.60 11.01 5.53
C VAL A 104 4.43 11.31 6.79
N ALA A 105 3.80 11.37 7.96
CA ALA A 105 4.50 11.58 9.24
C ALA A 105 5.49 10.43 9.54
N SER A 106 5.10 9.20 9.22
CA SER A 106 5.95 8.02 9.38
C SER A 106 7.15 8.04 8.43
N ALA A 107 6.95 8.47 7.17
CA ALA A 107 8.02 8.65 6.20
C ALA A 107 9.04 9.72 6.65
N ILE A 108 8.59 10.84 7.22
CA ILE A 108 9.49 11.86 7.78
C ILE A 108 10.37 11.26 8.88
N SER A 109 9.77 10.45 9.76
CA SER A 109 10.48 9.76 10.83
C SER A 109 11.47 8.73 10.29
N LEU A 110 11.08 7.97 9.26
CA LEU A 110 11.94 7.02 8.55
C LEU A 110 13.16 7.72 7.98
N ARG A 111 12.96 8.83 7.26
CA ARG A 111 14.07 9.61 6.67
C ARG A 111 15.08 10.03 7.73
N ARG A 112 14.59 10.50 8.88
CA ARG A 112 15.47 10.90 10.00
C ARG A 112 16.27 9.71 10.53
N ALA A 113 15.65 8.56 10.73
CA ALA A 113 16.31 7.33 11.21
C ALA A 113 17.37 6.82 10.21
N VAL A 114 17.05 6.80 8.91
CA VAL A 114 18.01 6.39 7.87
C VAL A 114 19.18 7.36 7.82
N LEU A 115 18.96 8.68 7.85
CA LEU A 115 20.04 9.66 7.87
C LEU A 115 20.93 9.54 9.11
N GLN A 116 20.37 9.18 10.26
CA GLN A 116 21.15 8.85 11.47
C GLN A 116 22.02 7.60 11.28
N LYS A 117 21.51 6.57 10.61
CA LYS A 117 22.29 5.37 10.28
C LYS A 117 23.40 5.65 9.27
N VAL A 118 23.12 6.48 8.27
CA VAL A 118 24.09 6.90 7.25
C VAL A 118 25.23 7.70 7.89
N ARG A 119 24.93 8.66 8.77
CA ARG A 119 25.97 9.40 9.50
C ARG A 119 26.85 8.46 10.31
N PHE A 120 26.25 7.55 11.07
CA PHE A 120 26.98 6.55 11.85
C PHE A 120 27.96 5.74 10.98
N ALA A 121 27.51 5.27 9.81
CA ALA A 121 28.35 4.50 8.88
C ALA A 121 29.50 5.35 8.31
N ARG A 122 29.23 6.59 7.89
CA ARG A 122 30.27 7.49 7.36
C ARG A 122 31.31 7.86 8.41
N GLU A 123 30.88 8.13 9.63
CA GLU A 123 31.78 8.40 10.77
C GLU A 123 32.68 7.19 11.07
N GLY A 124 32.12 5.97 11.08
CA GLY A 124 32.88 4.73 11.30
C GLY A 124 33.89 4.43 10.19
N ILE A 125 33.53 4.68 8.93
CA ILE A 125 34.46 4.59 7.80
C ILE A 125 35.59 5.61 7.94
N ALA A 126 35.27 6.87 8.24
CA ALA A 126 36.27 7.92 8.41
C ALA A 126 37.22 7.65 9.58
N ALA A 127 36.71 7.11 10.70
CA ALA A 127 37.53 6.66 11.83
C ALA A 127 38.46 5.51 11.44
N SER A 128 37.92 4.51 10.73
CA SER A 128 38.69 3.37 10.21
C SER A 128 39.82 3.80 9.26
N ASP A 129 39.59 4.85 8.47
CA ASP A 129 40.56 5.46 7.55
C ASP A 129 41.69 6.20 8.30
N ARG A 130 41.39 6.79 9.46
CA ARG A 130 42.39 7.45 10.34
C ARG A 130 43.20 6.49 11.21
N GLY A 131 42.88 5.19 11.19
CA GLY A 131 43.57 4.17 11.98
C GLY A 131 42.81 3.71 13.23
N GLU A 132 41.64 4.29 13.53
CA GLU A 132 40.79 3.98 14.69
C GLU A 132 39.90 2.73 14.48
N ARG A 133 40.37 1.76 13.70
CA ARG A 133 39.57 0.58 13.28
C ARG A 133 39.12 -0.28 14.46
N THR A 134 39.98 -0.47 15.45
CA THR A 134 39.66 -1.29 16.64
C THR A 134 38.50 -0.70 17.43
N GLU A 135 38.44 0.63 17.53
CA GLU A 135 37.33 1.34 18.17
C GLU A 135 36.04 1.20 17.37
N GLU A 136 36.12 1.25 16.04
CA GLU A 136 34.95 1.03 15.19
C GLU A 136 34.41 -0.41 15.29
N ILE A 137 35.29 -1.41 15.37
CA ILE A 137 34.90 -2.79 15.62
C ILE A 137 34.15 -2.89 16.95
N ALA A 138 34.68 -2.28 18.02
CA ALA A 138 34.00 -2.26 19.32
C ALA A 138 32.63 -1.57 19.26
N ARG A 139 32.49 -0.48 18.47
CA ARG A 139 31.19 0.18 18.24
C ARG A 139 30.20 -0.71 17.50
N ILE A 140 30.65 -1.47 16.50
CA ILE A 140 29.82 -2.45 15.80
C ILE A 140 29.40 -3.59 16.73
N GLU A 141 30.35 -4.14 17.51
CA GLU A 141 30.10 -5.22 18.48
C GLU A 141 29.16 -4.79 19.62
N SER A 142 29.17 -3.51 20.00
CA SER A 142 28.19 -2.95 20.95
C SER A 142 26.75 -2.99 20.43
N GLY A 143 26.55 -3.27 19.15
CA GLY A 143 25.24 -3.33 18.49
C GLY A 143 24.67 -1.95 18.11
N GLU A 144 25.44 -0.87 18.22
CA GLU A 144 24.94 0.48 17.93
C GLU A 144 24.48 0.66 16.48
N GLY A 145 25.24 0.14 15.52
CA GLY A 145 24.86 0.12 14.09
C GLY A 145 23.57 -0.65 13.85
N ALA A 146 23.45 -1.83 14.46
CA ALA A 146 22.29 -2.70 14.37
C ALA A 146 21.03 -2.06 14.99
N ARG A 147 21.15 -1.41 16.16
CA ARG A 147 20.03 -0.68 16.78
C ARG A 147 19.50 0.43 15.86
N ARG A 148 20.38 1.22 15.26
CA ARG A 148 20.00 2.30 14.32
C ARG A 148 19.30 1.76 13.08
N MET A 149 19.81 0.66 12.52
CA MET A 149 19.16 -0.07 11.43
C MET A 149 17.76 -0.53 11.87
N GLN A 150 17.64 -1.13 13.05
CA GLN A 150 16.38 -1.67 13.56
C GLN A 150 15.32 -0.58 13.79
N VAL A 151 15.73 0.63 14.21
CA VAL A 151 14.80 1.77 14.31
C VAL A 151 14.21 2.15 12.96
N ALA A 152 15.02 2.16 11.89
CA ALA A 152 14.49 2.42 10.55
C ALA A 152 13.57 1.29 10.08
N ILE A 153 13.97 0.03 10.27
CA ILE A 153 13.16 -1.14 9.89
C ILE A 153 11.83 -1.19 10.67
N SER A 154 11.81 -0.85 11.96
CA SER A 154 10.57 -0.85 12.74
C SER A 154 9.57 0.21 12.25
N ILE A 155 10.06 1.37 11.80
CA ILE A 155 9.21 2.38 11.17
C ILE A 155 8.65 1.85 9.85
N ILE A 156 9.46 1.20 9.02
CA ILE A 156 9.00 0.59 7.76
C ILE A 156 7.92 -0.47 8.03
N ASN A 157 8.14 -1.36 9.00
CA ASN A 157 7.16 -2.39 9.36
C ASN A 157 5.84 -1.77 9.83
N ARG A 158 5.89 -0.68 10.61
CA ARG A 158 4.69 0.06 11.02
C ARG A 158 3.95 0.65 9.81
N MET A 159 4.68 1.19 8.83
CA MET A 159 4.09 1.68 7.59
C MET A 159 3.47 0.57 6.74
N MET A 160 4.07 -0.63 6.73
CA MET A 160 3.49 -1.81 6.07
C MET A 160 2.18 -2.23 6.73
N SER A 161 2.15 -2.36 8.06
CA SER A 161 0.93 -2.75 8.79
C SER A 161 -0.19 -1.71 8.63
N GLU A 162 0.17 -0.42 8.58
CA GLU A 162 -0.79 0.65 8.27
C GLU A 162 -1.40 0.48 6.88
N GLU A 163 -0.57 0.18 5.87
CA GLU A 163 -1.05 -0.02 4.50
C GLU A 163 -1.94 -1.26 4.38
N GLU A 164 -1.58 -2.37 5.04
CA GLU A 164 -2.41 -3.58 5.12
C GLU A 164 -3.77 -3.31 5.78
N ALA A 165 -3.80 -2.53 6.86
CA ALA A 165 -5.03 -2.16 7.54
C ALA A 165 -5.94 -1.29 6.66
N LEU A 166 -5.37 -0.30 5.97
CA LEU A 166 -6.11 0.58 5.05
C LEU A 166 -6.66 -0.20 3.86
N PHE A 167 -5.88 -1.12 3.32
CA PHE A 167 -6.33 -1.99 2.24
C PHE A 167 -7.51 -2.87 2.68
N ALA A 168 -7.41 -3.51 3.84
CA ALA A 168 -8.48 -4.33 4.40
C ALA A 168 -9.77 -3.53 4.65
N GLU A 169 -9.66 -2.29 5.16
CA GLU A 169 -10.80 -1.41 5.35
C GLU A 169 -11.46 -1.03 4.02
N ARG A 170 -10.67 -0.65 3.01
CA ARG A 170 -11.16 -0.30 1.66
C ARG A 170 -11.84 -1.49 0.98
N GLN A 171 -11.30 -2.69 1.15
CA GLN A 171 -11.88 -3.92 0.62
C GLN A 171 -13.24 -4.21 1.28
N SER A 172 -13.31 -4.19 2.62
CA SER A 172 -14.54 -4.46 3.36
C SER A 172 -15.68 -3.48 3.00
N ARG A 173 -15.36 -2.18 2.85
CA ARG A 173 -16.34 -1.18 2.40
C ARG A 173 -16.90 -1.50 1.01
N THR A 174 -16.08 -2.02 0.10
CA THR A 174 -16.51 -2.40 -1.24
C THR A 174 -17.40 -3.63 -1.21
N ASP A 175 -17.04 -4.64 -0.42
CA ASP A 175 -17.79 -5.89 -0.29
C ASP A 175 -19.21 -5.67 0.28
N ILE A 176 -19.33 -4.83 1.32
CA ILE A 176 -20.63 -4.47 1.93
C ILE A 176 -21.54 -3.79 0.90
N LEU A 177 -21.00 -2.86 0.10
CA LEU A 177 -21.75 -2.17 -0.94
C LEU A 177 -22.22 -3.12 -2.04
N VAL A 178 -21.37 -4.05 -2.47
CA VAL A 178 -21.71 -5.06 -3.49
C VAL A 178 -22.81 -6.00 -3.00
N LEU A 179 -22.71 -6.48 -1.77
CA LEU A 179 -23.72 -7.37 -1.16
C LEU A 179 -25.09 -6.68 -1.04
N GLY A 180 -25.11 -5.43 -0.57
CA GLY A 180 -26.34 -4.64 -0.45
C GLY A 180 -27.00 -4.38 -1.80
N LEU A 181 -26.21 -4.09 -2.84
CA LEU A 181 -26.72 -3.90 -4.20
C LEU A 181 -27.35 -5.20 -4.75
N GLY A 182 -26.72 -6.35 -4.49
CA GLY A 182 -27.24 -7.66 -4.85
C GLY A 182 -28.59 -7.97 -4.19
N PHE A 183 -28.72 -7.72 -2.88
CA PHE A 183 -29.99 -7.88 -2.17
C PHE A 183 -31.08 -6.94 -2.70
N ALA A 184 -30.75 -5.68 -2.98
CA ALA A 184 -31.69 -4.72 -3.54
C ALA A 184 -32.22 -5.16 -4.92
N LEU A 185 -31.37 -5.72 -5.78
CA LEU A 185 -31.78 -6.29 -7.06
C LEU A 185 -32.73 -7.48 -6.90
N VAL A 186 -32.39 -8.44 -6.02
CA VAL A 186 -33.25 -9.60 -5.75
C VAL A 186 -34.61 -9.16 -5.20
N ALA A 187 -34.62 -8.23 -4.24
CA ALA A 187 -35.86 -7.67 -3.69
C ALA A 187 -36.72 -6.98 -4.76
N THR A 188 -36.09 -6.25 -5.70
CA THR A 188 -36.79 -5.60 -6.82
C THR A 188 -37.43 -6.63 -7.75
N VAL A 189 -36.71 -7.71 -8.10
CA VAL A 189 -37.25 -8.80 -8.93
C VAL A 189 -38.43 -9.48 -8.23
N LEU A 190 -38.30 -9.80 -6.94
CA LEU A 190 -39.38 -10.39 -6.15
C LEU A 190 -40.62 -9.48 -6.09
N LEU A 191 -40.43 -8.17 -5.86
CA LEU A 191 -41.53 -7.20 -5.86
C LEU A 191 -42.30 -7.20 -7.18
N VAL A 192 -41.58 -7.20 -8.31
CA VAL A 192 -42.23 -7.25 -9.63
C VAL A 192 -42.98 -8.55 -9.86
N LEU A 193 -42.43 -9.70 -9.43
CA LEU A 193 -43.13 -10.98 -9.50
C LEU A 193 -44.42 -10.99 -8.66
N VAL A 194 -44.39 -10.40 -7.46
CA VAL A 194 -45.59 -10.24 -6.62
C VAL A 194 -46.63 -9.36 -7.29
N VAL A 195 -46.23 -8.20 -7.84
CA VAL A 195 -47.15 -7.30 -8.56
C VAL A 195 -47.73 -8.00 -9.79
N ALA A 196 -46.92 -8.74 -10.55
CA ALA A 196 -47.38 -9.54 -11.67
C ALA A 196 -48.43 -10.57 -11.25
N ALA A 197 -48.20 -11.29 -10.14
CA ALA A 197 -49.13 -12.29 -9.63
C ALA A 197 -50.46 -11.70 -9.13
N VAL A 198 -50.46 -10.46 -8.61
CA VAL A 198 -51.68 -9.77 -8.14
C VAL A 198 -52.51 -9.20 -9.29
N VAL A 199 -51.88 -8.87 -10.42
CA VAL A 199 -52.54 -8.23 -11.57
C VAL A 199 -53.15 -9.24 -12.55
N ILE A 200 -52.68 -10.49 -12.52
CA ILE A 200 -53.21 -11.65 -13.29
C ILE A 200 -54.43 -12.22 -12.57
#